data_AF-A0A6A0BDF2-F1
#
_entry.id   AF-A0A6A0BDF2-F1
#
_cell.length_a   1.000
_cell.length_b   1.000
_cell.length_c   1.000
_cell.angle_alpha   90.00
_cell.angle_beta   90.00
_cell.angle_gamma   90.00
#
_symmetry.space_group_name_H-M   'P 1'
#
loop_
_entity.id
_entity.type
_entity.pdbx_description
1 polymer ?
#
loop_
_entity_poly.entity_id
_entity_poly.type
_entity_poly.pdbx_seq_one_letter_code
_entity_poly.pdbx_strand_id
1 'polypeptide(L)'
;MKKITVDGGNQFFVYSDGTHYELRWEDNNYHPHVGKITQKDYEEYKADKRSGDDLLYKAAYGAWPPTEEQNRQGELEFLLSDLQMVHDISLPNDPNLFEEFPELKPEYEKWLSEQ
;
A
#
# COMPACT_ATOMS: atom_id res chain seq x y z
N MET A 1 -13.45 -18.12 -21.12
CA MET A 1 -13.30 -16.93 -20.26
C MET A 1 -13.75 -15.70 -21.04
N LYS A 2 -14.58 -14.84 -20.44
CA LYS A 2 -14.99 -13.56 -21.05
C LYS A 2 -13.98 -12.47 -20.69
N LYS A 3 -13.57 -11.67 -21.67
CA LYS A 3 -12.71 -10.48 -21.47
C LYS A 3 -13.57 -9.32 -21.01
N ILE A 4 -13.23 -8.72 -19.87
CA ILE A 4 -13.83 -7.47 -19.38
C ILE A 4 -12.76 -6.39 -19.49
N THR A 5 -13.05 -5.34 -20.25
CA THR A 5 -12.16 -4.18 -20.40
C THR A 5 -12.44 -3.23 -19.26
N VAL A 6 -11.38 -2.82 -18.57
CA VAL A 6 -11.45 -1.90 -17.46
C VAL A 6 -10.72 -0.63 -17.88
N ASP A 7 -11.42 0.51 -17.82
CA ASP A 7 -10.94 1.77 -18.36
C ASP A 7 -10.25 2.58 -17.24
N GLY A 8 -8.99 2.95 -17.45
CA GLY A 8 -8.21 3.74 -16.50
C GLY A 8 -6.71 3.44 -16.57
N GLY A 9 -5.96 4.28 -17.29
CA GLY A 9 -4.50 4.48 -17.20
C GLY A 9 -3.57 3.29 -17.53
N ASN A 10 -3.76 2.17 -16.85
CA ASN A 10 -3.02 0.93 -16.96
C ASN A 10 -3.93 -0.13 -17.60
N GLN A 11 -3.58 -0.60 -18.80
CA GLN A 11 -4.39 -1.58 -19.53
C GLN A 11 -4.34 -2.94 -18.83
N PHE A 12 -5.32 -3.22 -17.99
CA PHE A 12 -5.55 -4.57 -17.48
C PHE A 12 -6.91 -5.11 -17.92
N PHE A 13 -7.01 -6.44 -17.93
CA PHE A 13 -8.20 -7.16 -18.33
C PHE A 13 -8.57 -8.15 -17.24
N VAL A 14 -9.84 -8.15 -16.87
CA VAL A 14 -10.39 -9.18 -15.98
C VAL A 14 -10.99 -10.29 -16.86
N TYR A 15 -10.57 -11.51 -16.60
CA TYR A 15 -11.09 -12.72 -17.21
C TYR A 15 -11.84 -13.54 -16.18
N SER A 16 -13.05 -13.97 -16.51
CA SER A 16 -13.83 -14.85 -15.65
C SER A 16 -14.54 -15.96 -16.42
N ASP A 17 -14.71 -17.10 -15.76
CA ASP A 17 -15.60 -18.21 -16.12
C ASP A 17 -16.82 -18.33 -15.19
N GLY A 18 -16.97 -17.40 -14.23
CA GLY A 18 -18.02 -17.37 -13.20
C GLY A 18 -17.59 -17.97 -11.85
N THR A 19 -16.51 -18.76 -11.80
CA THR A 19 -15.97 -19.36 -10.56
C THR A 19 -14.54 -18.88 -10.28
N HIS A 20 -13.78 -18.59 -11.32
CA HIS A 20 -12.43 -18.06 -11.25
C HIS A 20 -12.39 -16.66 -11.85
N TYR A 21 -11.55 -15.81 -11.26
CA TYR A 21 -11.28 -14.47 -11.74
C TYR A 21 -9.77 -14.29 -11.88
N GLU A 22 -9.33 -13.93 -13.08
CA GLU A 22 -7.94 -13.66 -13.40
C GLU A 22 -7.79 -12.22 -13.86
N LEU A 23 -6.79 -11.53 -13.32
CA LEU A 23 -6.34 -10.23 -13.79
C LEU A 23 -5.15 -10.45 -14.71
N ARG A 24 -5.16 -9.82 -15.90
CA ARG A 24 -4.04 -9.84 -16.83
C ARG A 24 -3.62 -8.41 -17.15
N TRP A 25 -2.35 -8.12 -17.02
CA TRP A 25 -1.80 -6.78 -17.26
C TRP A 25 -0.40 -6.87 -17.85
N GLU A 26 0.08 -5.75 -18.37
CA GLU A 26 1.47 -5.57 -18.80
C GLU A 26 2.14 -4.55 -17.88
N ASP A 27 3.41 -4.78 -17.53
CA ASP A 27 4.20 -3.77 -16.83
C ASP A 27 4.77 -2.72 -17.82
N ASN A 28 5.50 -1.74 -17.28
CA ASN A 28 6.12 -0.68 -18.09
C ASN A 28 7.15 -1.19 -19.13
N ASN A 29 7.59 -2.45 -19.02
CA ASN A 29 8.48 -3.11 -19.98
C ASN A 29 7.72 -4.08 -20.90
N TYR A 30 6.38 -4.03 -20.92
CA TYR A 30 5.51 -4.90 -21.68
C TYR A 30 5.61 -6.39 -21.31
N HIS A 31 6.07 -6.72 -20.10
CA HIS A 31 6.03 -8.11 -19.66
C HIS A 31 4.59 -8.48 -19.26
N PRO A 32 4.05 -9.60 -19.78
CA PRO A 32 2.72 -10.04 -19.45
C PRO A 32 2.69 -10.66 -18.05
N HIS A 33 1.74 -10.25 -17.24
CA HIS A 33 1.50 -10.76 -15.91
C HIS A 33 0.08 -11.32 -15.81
N VAL A 34 -0.06 -12.36 -14.98
CA VAL A 34 -1.36 -12.96 -14.64
C VAL A 34 -1.43 -13.14 -13.14
N GLY A 35 -2.45 -12.56 -12.53
CA GLY A 35 -2.72 -12.64 -11.11
C GLY A 35 -4.12 -13.17 -10.85
N LYS A 36 -4.30 -13.89 -9.75
CA LYS A 36 -5.61 -14.39 -9.33
C LYS A 36 -6.26 -13.35 -8.42
N ILE A 37 -7.53 -13.08 -8.66
CA ILE A 37 -8.36 -12.26 -7.77
C ILE A 37 -9.60 -13.07 -7.40
N THR A 38 -10.27 -12.69 -6.31
CA THR A 38 -11.56 -13.27 -5.95
C THR A 38 -12.69 -12.50 -6.61
N GLN A 39 -13.89 -13.10 -6.66
CA GLN A 39 -15.10 -12.38 -7.05
C GLN A 39 -15.31 -11.13 -6.19
N LYS A 40 -15.06 -11.24 -4.88
CA LYS A 40 -15.20 -10.13 -3.93
C LYS A 40 -14.26 -8.98 -4.29
N ASP A 41 -13.02 -9.27 -4.66
CA ASP A 41 -12.05 -8.24 -5.05
C ASP A 41 -12.53 -7.47 -6.29
N TYR A 42 -13.06 -8.20 -7.27
CA TYR A 42 -13.64 -7.60 -8.48
C TYR A 42 -14.90 -6.78 -8.19
N GLU A 43 -15.75 -7.22 -7.26
CA GLU A 43 -16.93 -6.47 -6.82
C GLU A 43 -16.57 -5.18 -6.07
N GLU A 44 -15.52 -5.20 -5.24
CA GLU A 44 -15.01 -3.99 -4.58
C GLU A 44 -14.49 -2.97 -5.59
N TYR A 45 -13.76 -3.43 -6.61
CA TYR A 45 -13.34 -2.60 -7.74
C TYR A 45 -14.55 -2.02 -8.50
N LYS A 46 -15.53 -2.86 -8.87
CA LYS A 46 -16.74 -2.44 -9.60
C LYS A 46 -17.64 -1.47 -8.82
N ALA A 47 -17.50 -1.45 -7.50
CA ALA A 47 -18.22 -0.54 -6.62
C ALA A 47 -17.42 0.74 -6.30
N ASP A 48 -16.33 1.01 -7.01
CA ASP A 48 -15.42 2.14 -6.83
C ASP A 48 -14.85 2.27 -5.40
N LYS A 49 -14.81 1.16 -4.65
CA LYS A 49 -14.18 1.11 -3.32
C LYS A 49 -12.66 0.97 -3.40
N ARG A 50 -12.17 0.49 -4.54
CA ARG A 50 -10.77 0.20 -4.83
C ARG A 50 -10.46 0.67 -6.24
N SER A 51 -9.28 1.25 -6.43
CA SER A 51 -8.81 1.68 -7.74
C SER A 51 -8.40 0.48 -8.62
N GLY A 52 -8.16 0.72 -9.92
CA GLY A 52 -7.57 -0.29 -10.79
C GLY A 52 -6.15 -0.68 -10.35
N ASP A 53 -5.38 0.28 -9.85
CA ASP A 53 -4.04 0.05 -9.31
C ASP A 53 -4.08 -0.78 -8.02
N ASP A 54 -5.09 -0.57 -7.16
CA ASP A 54 -5.29 -1.41 -5.98
C ASP A 54 -5.56 -2.87 -6.37
N LEU A 55 -6.33 -3.08 -7.44
CA LEU A 55 -6.65 -4.41 -7.95
C LEU A 55 -5.41 -5.09 -8.55
N LEU A 56 -4.56 -4.33 -9.26
CA LEU A 56 -3.25 -4.80 -9.74
C LEU A 56 -2.35 -5.20 -8.58
N TYR A 57 -2.23 -4.34 -7.56
CA TYR A 57 -1.46 -4.63 -6.35
C TYR A 57 -1.97 -5.90 -5.65
N LYS A 58 -3.29 -6.02 -5.49
CA LYS A 58 -3.93 -7.20 -4.89
C LYS A 58 -3.62 -8.48 -5.66
N ALA A 59 -3.66 -8.43 -6.98
CA ALA A 59 -3.37 -9.57 -7.83
C ALA A 59 -1.89 -9.99 -7.79
N ALA A 60 -0.97 -9.03 -7.63
CA ALA A 60 0.47 -9.29 -7.58
C ALA A 60 0.93 -9.78 -6.20
N TYR A 61 0.40 -9.21 -5.11
CA TYR A 61 0.90 -9.42 -3.75
C TYR A 61 -0.06 -10.20 -2.84
N GLY A 62 -1.29 -10.48 -3.28
CA GLY A 62 -2.30 -11.22 -2.51
C GLY A 62 -2.99 -10.42 -1.40
N ALA A 63 -2.55 -9.19 -1.13
CA ALA A 63 -3.12 -8.26 -0.14
C ALA A 63 -3.49 -6.92 -0.81
N TRP A 64 -4.47 -6.22 -0.25
CA TRP A 64 -4.77 -4.85 -0.72
C TRP A 64 -3.60 -3.94 -0.38
N PRO A 65 -3.36 -2.86 -1.15
CA PRO A 65 -2.36 -1.89 -0.75
C PRO A 65 -2.77 -1.31 0.61
N PRO A 66 -1.77 -1.03 1.48
CA PRO A 66 -2.03 -0.39 2.76
C PRO A 66 -2.70 0.97 2.53
N THR A 67 -3.62 1.34 3.42
CA THR A 67 -4.19 2.69 3.41
C THR A 67 -3.14 3.71 3.83
N GLU A 68 -3.37 4.99 3.51
CA GLU A 68 -2.52 6.09 3.96
C GLU A 68 -2.34 6.09 5.49
N GLU A 69 -3.41 5.82 6.24
CA GLU A 69 -3.34 5.68 7.70
C GLU A 69 -2.48 4.48 8.14
N GLN A 70 -2.56 3.33 7.45
CA GLN A 70 -1.71 2.18 7.76
C GLN A 70 -0.23 2.44 7.44
N ASN A 71 0.05 3.19 6.36
CA ASN A 71 1.40 3.64 6.06
C ASN A 71 1.92 4.59 7.14
N ARG A 72 1.11 5.59 7.52
CA ARG A 72 1.44 6.55 8.59
C ARG A 72 1.72 5.83 9.91
N GLN A 73 0.89 4.85 10.30
CA GLN A 73 1.10 4.07 11.51
C GLN A 73 2.39 3.25 11.46
N GLY A 74 2.66 2.57 10.35
CA GLY A 74 3.90 1.81 10.18
C GLY A 74 5.15 2.69 10.22
N GLU A 75 5.09 3.89 9.64
CA GLU A 75 6.17 4.87 9.69
C GLU A 75 6.39 5.40 11.10
N LEU A 76 5.31 5.73 11.82
CA LEU A 76 5.38 6.14 13.22
C LEU A 76 6.02 5.05 14.10
N GLU A 77 5.60 3.79 13.95
CA GLU A 77 6.17 2.65 14.69
C GLU A 77 7.65 2.46 14.40
N PHE A 78 8.06 2.59 13.14
CA PHE A 78 9.45 2.52 12.74
C PHE A 78 10.28 3.64 13.40
N LEU A 79 9.79 4.89 13.35
CA LEU A 79 10.45 6.05 13.95
C LEU A 79 10.57 5.90 15.48
N LEU A 80 9.52 5.43 16.15
CA LEU A 80 9.55 5.13 17.58
C LEU A 80 10.53 4.01 17.93
N SER A 81 10.62 2.96 17.11
CA SER A 81 11.58 1.88 17.30
C SER A 81 13.01 2.38 17.14
N ASP A 82 13.28 3.25 16.17
CA ASP A 82 14.60 3.81 15.95
C ASP A 82 15.04 4.70 17.12
N LEU A 83 14.11 5.51 17.66
CA LEU A 83 14.32 6.28 18.89
C LEU A 83 14.73 5.39 20.09
N GLN A 84 14.18 4.19 20.20
CA GLN A 84 14.43 3.28 21.32
C GLN A 84 15.71 2.45 21.16
N MET A 85 16.12 2.14 19.92
CA MET A 85 17.20 1.19 19.65
C MET A 85 18.59 1.83 19.49
N VAL A 86 18.69 3.13 19.21
CA VAL A 86 19.97 3.78 18.86
C VAL A 86 20.32 4.89 19.86
N HIS A 87 21.49 4.79 20.50
CA HIS A 87 22.06 5.85 21.37
C HIS A 87 22.53 7.09 20.58
N ASP A 88 22.45 7.05 19.25
CA ASP A 88 22.96 8.07 18.33
C ASP A 88 21.88 8.29 17.26
N ILE A 89 20.83 9.01 17.66
CA ILE A 89 19.65 9.24 16.83
C ILE A 89 20.00 10.31 15.80
N SER A 90 20.16 9.91 14.53
CA SER A 90 19.90 10.81 13.42
C SER A 90 18.43 10.70 13.07
N LEU A 91 17.57 11.39 13.82
CA LEU A 91 16.20 11.64 13.35
C LEU A 91 16.33 12.15 11.91
N PRO A 92 15.43 11.76 11.00
CA PRO A 92 15.37 12.39 9.69
C PRO A 92 15.47 13.89 9.90
N ASN A 93 16.39 14.56 9.21
CA ASN A 93 16.64 16.00 9.35
C ASN A 93 15.51 16.78 8.66
N ASP A 94 14.28 16.31 8.85
CA ASP A 94 13.05 16.79 8.28
C ASP A 94 12.46 17.82 9.26
N PRO A 95 12.38 19.10 8.85
CA PRO A 95 11.82 20.15 9.71
C PRO A 95 10.34 19.94 10.05
N ASN A 96 9.62 19.10 9.30
CA ASN A 96 8.18 18.89 9.46
C ASN A 96 7.85 17.56 10.17
N LEU A 97 8.85 16.78 10.62
CA LEU A 97 8.63 15.45 11.20
C LEU A 97 7.58 15.44 12.33
N PHE A 98 7.60 16.45 13.21
CA PHE A 98 6.64 16.56 14.30
C PHE A 98 5.30 17.18 13.90
N GLU A 99 5.20 17.79 12.72
CA GLU A 99 3.93 18.21 12.14
C GLU A 99 3.22 17.03 11.50
N GLU A 100 3.97 16.15 10.82
CA GLU A 100 3.44 14.91 10.21
C GLU A 100 3.17 13.81 11.24
N PHE A 101 4.00 13.74 12.29
CA PHE A 101 3.90 12.77 13.37
C PHE A 101 3.96 13.47 14.74
N PRO A 102 2.87 14.17 15.15
CA PRO A 102 2.82 14.85 16.44
C PRO A 102 2.99 13.89 17.63
N GLU A 103 2.68 12.61 17.45
CA GLU A 103 2.84 11.56 18.46
C GLU A 103 4.32 11.27 18.80
N LEU A 104 5.26 11.55 17.89
CA LEU A 104 6.70 11.36 18.14
C LEU A 104 7.27 12.37 19.13
N LYS A 105 6.72 13.58 19.17
CA LYS A 105 7.25 14.68 19.96
C LYS A 105 7.40 14.35 21.46
N PRO A 106 6.36 13.89 22.18
CA PRO A 106 6.50 13.56 23.59
C PRO A 106 7.50 12.42 23.85
N GLU A 107 7.58 11.43 22.96
CA GLU A 107 8.52 10.31 23.10
C GLU A 107 9.98 10.75 22.87
N TYR A 108 10.22 11.64 21.89
CA TYR A 108 11.53 12.24 21.65
C TYR A 108 11.98 13.12 22.82
N GLU A 109 11.10 13.98 23.35
CA GLU A 109 11.39 14.81 24.53
C GLU A 109 11.72 13.97 25.76
N LYS A 110 11.00 12.86 25.96
CA LYS A 110 11.28 11.90 27.02
C LYS A 110 12.65 11.24 26.83
N TRP A 111 12.97 10.75 25.63
CA TRP A 111 14.27 10.18 25.32
C TRP A 111 15.41 11.17 25.60
N LEU A 112 15.28 12.43 25.19
CA LEU A 112 16.27 13.49 25.47
C LEU A 112 16.51 13.70 26.98
N SER A 113 15.50 13.46 27.82
CA SER A 113 15.61 13.58 29.28
C SER A 113 16.23 12.36 29.96
N GLU A 114 16.27 11.21 29.26
CA GLU A 114 16.79 9.93 29.75
C GLU A 114 18.23 9.64 29.27
N GLN A 115 18.76 10.45 28.33
CA GLN A 115 20.19 10.48 27.96
C GLN A 115 21.03 11.25 29.00
#